data_AF-L9ZF23-F1
#
_entry.id   AF-L9ZF23-F1
#
_cell.length_a   1.000
_cell.length_b   1.000
_cell.length_c   1.000
_cell.angle_alpha   90.00
_cell.angle_beta   90.00
_cell.angle_gamma   90.00
#
_symmetry.space_group_name_H-M   'P 1'
#
loop_
_entity.id
_entity.type
_entity.pdbx_description
1 polymer ?
#
loop_
_entity_poly.entity_id
_entity_poly.type
_entity_poly.pdbx_seq_one_letter_code
_entity_poly.pdbx_strand_id
1 'polypeptide(L)'
;MSCPFLDYRLEANERQFDEPRAYCEAAARFVQPMRADICNDRYDLAHDSDCEIYLEHAGAADENEGENKREPENGTENRSGDGDENRAGSGEDA
;
A
#
# COMPACT_ATOMS: atom_id res chain seq x y z
N MET A 1 1.72 -0.77 -13.49
CA MET A 1 3.03 -1.14 -12.90
C MET A 1 3.02 -2.63 -12.66
N SER A 2 4.08 -3.40 -12.90
CA SER A 2 3.95 -4.85 -12.69
C SER A 2 3.75 -5.19 -11.22
N CYS A 3 2.95 -6.22 -10.96
CA CYS A 3 2.73 -6.81 -9.65
C CYS A 3 4.06 -7.12 -8.95
N PRO A 4 4.26 -6.72 -7.68
CA PRO A 4 5.52 -6.94 -6.95
C PRO A 4 5.80 -8.42 -6.66
N PHE A 5 4.77 -9.28 -6.72
CA PHE A 5 4.91 -10.72 -6.47
C PHE A 5 5.18 -11.54 -7.74
N LEU A 6 5.33 -10.91 -8.90
CA LEU A 6 5.60 -11.62 -10.16
C LEU A 6 7.10 -11.73 -10.41
N ASP A 7 7.56 -12.97 -10.55
CA ASP A 7 8.93 -13.32 -10.96
C ASP A 7 8.90 -14.24 -12.18
N TYR A 8 10.02 -14.34 -12.89
CA TYR A 8 10.21 -15.21 -14.06
C TYR A 8 11.39 -16.16 -13.81
N ARG A 9 11.09 -17.44 -13.57
CA ARG A 9 12.09 -18.44 -13.17
C ARG A 9 12.40 -19.41 -14.30
N LEU A 10 13.69 -19.70 -14.47
CA LEU A 10 14.20 -20.67 -15.44
C LEU A 10 14.20 -22.12 -14.92
N GLU A 11 13.91 -22.34 -13.64
CA GLU A 11 13.94 -23.67 -13.06
C GLU A 11 12.92 -23.84 -11.93
N ALA A 12 12.58 -25.10 -11.66
CA ALA A 12 11.73 -25.53 -10.58
C ALA A 12 12.20 -26.89 -10.05
N ASN A 13 12.70 -26.91 -8.82
CA ASN A 13 13.30 -28.11 -8.21
C ASN A 13 14.43 -28.64 -9.12
N GLU A 14 14.31 -29.89 -9.57
CA GLU A 14 15.30 -30.55 -10.44
C GLU A 14 15.02 -30.36 -11.94
N ARG A 15 14.05 -29.51 -12.31
CA ARG A 15 13.67 -29.27 -13.71
C ARG A 15 14.07 -27.87 -14.15
N GLN A 16 14.81 -27.78 -15.24
CA GLN A 16 15.10 -26.52 -15.94
C GLN A 16 14.12 -26.32 -17.10
N PHE A 17 13.87 -25.07 -17.45
CA PHE A 17 13.02 -24.65 -18.56
C PHE A 17 13.88 -23.95 -19.60
N ASP A 18 13.51 -24.14 -20.87
CA ASP A 18 14.19 -23.45 -21.98
C ASP A 18 13.90 -21.93 -21.99
N GLU A 19 12.77 -21.51 -21.43
CA GLU A 19 12.32 -20.11 -21.33
C GLU A 19 11.82 -19.83 -19.91
N PRO A 20 12.05 -18.62 -19.35
CA PRO A 20 11.55 -18.26 -18.02
C PRO A 20 10.03 -18.38 -17.91
N ARG A 21 9.56 -18.99 -16.83
CA ARG A 21 8.14 -19.19 -16.55
C ARG A 21 7.68 -18.27 -15.42
N ALA A 22 6.49 -17.70 -15.60
CA ALA A 22 5.87 -16.83 -14.61
C ALA A 22 5.61 -17.58 -13.29
N TYR A 23 6.16 -17.04 -12.21
CA TYR A 23 6.06 -17.54 -10.85
C TYR A 23 5.50 -16.44 -9.96
N CYS A 24 4.46 -16.77 -9.19
CA CYS A 24 3.89 -15.86 -8.20
C CYS A 24 4.48 -16.20 -6.84
N GLU A 25 5.19 -15.24 -6.24
CA GLU A 25 5.84 -15.41 -4.93
C GLU A 25 4.83 -15.44 -3.79
N ALA A 26 3.76 -14.62 -3.87
CA ALA A 26 2.68 -14.61 -2.87
C ALA A 26 2.01 -15.99 -2.72
N ALA A 27 1.74 -16.67 -3.84
CA ALA A 27 1.16 -18.01 -3.83
C ALA A 27 2.21 -19.15 -3.92
N ALA A 28 3.50 -18.80 -3.92
CA ALA A 28 4.65 -19.70 -4.05
C ALA A 28 4.50 -20.76 -5.17
N ARG A 29 3.99 -20.37 -6.34
CA ARG A 29 3.71 -21.30 -7.44
C ARG A 29 3.81 -20.67 -8.82
N PHE A 30 4.07 -21.50 -9.82
CA PHE A 30 3.94 -21.10 -11.22
C PHE A 30 2.49 -20.79 -11.56
N VAL A 31 2.28 -19.70 -12.29
CA VAL A 31 0.95 -19.22 -12.69
C VAL A 31 0.73 -19.42 -14.19
N GLN A 32 -0.53 -19.38 -14.60
CA GLN A 32 -0.89 -19.49 -16.01
C GLN A 32 -0.52 -18.20 -16.77
N PRO A 33 -0.28 -18.26 -18.09
CA PRO A 33 0.02 -17.09 -18.90
C PRO A 33 -1.00 -15.95 -18.73
N MET A 34 -2.31 -16.26 -18.72
CA MET A 34 -3.34 -15.23 -18.50
C MET A 34 -3.21 -14.52 -17.15
N ARG A 35 -2.78 -15.22 -16.10
CA ARG A 35 -2.52 -14.60 -14.79
C ARG A 35 -1.28 -13.71 -14.86
N ALA A 36 -0.24 -14.15 -15.56
CA ALA A 36 0.93 -13.33 -15.79
C ALA A 36 0.58 -12.06 -16.58
N ASP A 37 -0.34 -12.14 -17.54
CA ASP A 37 -0.82 -10.96 -18.27
C ASP A 37 -1.48 -9.93 -17.34
N ILE A 38 -2.37 -10.38 -16.43
CA ILE A 38 -2.96 -9.52 -15.39
C ILE A 38 -1.87 -8.92 -14.49
N CYS A 39 -0.94 -9.73 -14.01
CA CYS A 39 0.15 -9.26 -13.14
C CYS A 39 1.12 -8.28 -13.84
N ASN A 40 1.20 -8.30 -15.18
CA ASN A 40 2.01 -7.36 -15.96
C ASN A 40 1.24 -6.10 -16.39
N ASP A 41 0.00 -5.94 -15.93
CA ASP A 41 -0.92 -4.89 -16.34
C ASP A 41 -1.18 -4.83 -17.86
N ARG A 42 -1.27 -5.99 -18.51
CA ARG A 42 -1.49 -6.07 -19.96
C ARG A 42 -2.98 -6.07 -20.29
N TYR A 43 -3.30 -5.53 -21.46
CA TYR A 43 -4.66 -5.57 -22.03
C TYR A 43 -5.73 -4.91 -21.14
N ASP A 44 -5.37 -3.81 -20.47
CA ASP A 44 -6.24 -3.08 -19.52
C ASP A 44 -6.72 -3.93 -18.33
N LEU A 45 -6.01 -5.01 -18.01
CA LEU A 45 -6.19 -5.79 -16.79
C LEU A 45 -5.15 -5.30 -15.79
N ALA A 46 -5.54 -4.85 -14.60
CA ALA A 46 -4.60 -4.34 -13.61
C ALA A 46 -4.46 -5.32 -12.44
N HIS A 47 -3.23 -5.54 -11.99
CA HIS A 47 -2.96 -6.47 -10.88
C HIS A 47 -3.63 -6.06 -9.56
N ASP A 48 -3.82 -4.76 -9.34
CA ASP A 48 -4.39 -4.19 -8.13
C ASP A 48 -5.93 -4.23 -8.08
N SER A 49 -6.60 -4.50 -9.20
CA SER A 49 -8.06 -4.70 -9.25
C SER A 49 -8.49 -6.09 -9.70
N ASP A 50 -7.75 -6.72 -10.60
CA ASP A 50 -8.17 -7.93 -11.32
C ASP A 50 -7.47 -9.21 -10.84
N CYS A 51 -6.42 -9.11 -10.00
CA CYS A 51 -5.72 -10.27 -9.46
C CYS A 51 -6.13 -10.57 -8.01
N GLU A 52 -6.92 -11.64 -7.83
CA GLU A 52 -7.36 -12.14 -6.52
C GLU A 52 -6.19 -12.37 -5.53
N ILE A 53 -5.06 -12.91 -6.00
CA ILE A 53 -3.90 -13.22 -5.15
C ILE A 53 -3.22 -11.93 -4.69
N TYR A 54 -3.10 -10.94 -5.58
CA TYR A 54 -2.52 -9.67 -5.17
C TYR A 54 -3.39 -9.00 -4.11
N LEU A 55 -4.71 -8.93 -4.35
CA LEU A 55 -5.66 -8.35 -3.40
C LEU A 55 -5.62 -9.02 -2.01
N GLU A 56 -5.49 -10.34 -1.97
CA GLU A 56 -5.37 -11.10 -0.71
C GLU A 56 -4.08 -10.78 0.06
N HIS A 57 -2.98 -10.45 -0.64
CA HIS A 57 -1.66 -10.26 -0.03
C HIS A 57 -1.23 -8.79 0.11
N ALA A 58 -1.81 -7.88 -0.67
CA ALA A 58 -1.49 -6.45 -0.64
C ALA A 58 -1.85 -5.81 0.71
N GLY A 59 -2.92 -6.29 1.36
CA GLY A 59 -3.27 -5.87 2.73
C GLY A 59 -2.26 -6.27 3.81
N ALA A 60 -1.32 -7.18 3.50
CA ALA A 60 -0.21 -7.55 4.39
C ALA A 60 1.15 -6.94 3.97
N ALA A 61 1.21 -6.31 2.78
CA ALA A 61 2.43 -5.72 2.23
C ALA A 61 2.63 -4.25 2.65
N ASP A 62 1.57 -3.58 3.13
CA ASP A 62 1.58 -2.17 3.57
C ASP A 62 2.35 -1.95 4.89
N GLU A 63 2.66 -3.01 5.64
CA GLU A 63 3.42 -2.91 6.90
C GLU A 63 4.95 -2.85 6.70
N ASN A 64 5.43 -2.85 5.44
CA ASN A 64 6.86 -2.75 5.11
C ASN A 64 7.22 -1.43 4.39
N GLU A 65 6.47 -0.36 4.63
CA GLU A 65 6.92 1.00 4.31
C GLU A 65 7.65 1.58 5.51
N GLY A 66 8.95 1.78 5.32
CA GLY A 66 9.91 2.18 6.33
C GLY A 66 9.48 3.36 7.19
N GLU A 67 9.48 3.10 8.49
CA GLU A 67 9.59 4.04 9.58
C GLU A 67 10.68 5.09 9.29
N ASN A 68 10.30 6.30 8.88
CA ASN A 68 11.11 7.50 9.05
C ASN A 68 10.33 8.54 9.86
N LYS A 69 10.34 8.35 11.19
CA LYS A 69 10.03 9.39 12.16
C LYS A 69 11.12 10.46 12.16
N ARG A 70 10.92 11.58 11.46
CA ARG A 70 11.50 12.93 11.72
C ARG A 70 10.63 13.96 10.95
N GLU A 71 9.98 14.96 11.50
CA GLU A 71 9.91 15.62 12.82
C GLU A 71 8.53 16.28 12.95
N PRO A 72 7.97 16.48 14.17
CA PRO A 72 6.92 17.46 14.36
C PRO A 72 7.56 18.85 14.40
N GLU A 73 7.44 19.63 13.33
CA GLU A 73 7.73 21.06 13.41
C GLU A 73 6.64 21.75 14.22
N ASN A 74 6.97 21.89 15.50
CA ASN A 74 6.26 22.64 16.52
C ASN A 74 6.21 24.12 16.13
N GLY A 75 5.17 24.51 15.39
CA GLY A 75 4.80 25.91 15.19
C GLY A 75 4.15 26.47 16.44
N THR A 76 4.96 26.88 17.43
CA THR A 76 4.46 27.63 18.58
C THR A 76 4.13 29.06 18.13
N GLU A 77 2.91 29.27 17.61
CA GLU A 77 2.37 30.61 17.37
C GLU A 77 2.07 31.30 18.71
N ASN A 78 3.10 31.91 19.30
CA ASN A 78 2.92 32.92 20.34
C ASN A 78 2.47 34.22 19.68
N ARG A 79 1.16 34.43 19.58
CA ARG A 79 0.59 35.77 19.48
C ARG A 79 0.04 36.20 20.83
N SER A 80 0.84 36.98 21.53
CA SER A 80 0.37 37.92 22.54
C SER A 80 -0.73 38.79 21.93
N GLY A 81 -1.87 38.86 22.62
CA GLY A 81 -3.00 39.71 22.30
C GLY A 81 -3.81 39.94 23.55
N ASP A 82 -3.45 40.98 24.28
CA ASP A 82 -4.14 41.59 25.41
C ASP A 82 -5.64 41.77 25.15
N GLY A 83 -6.47 41.62 26.20
CA GLY A 83 -7.89 41.96 26.10
C GLY A 83 -8.75 41.50 27.28
N ASP A 84 -8.60 42.19 28.41
CA ASP A 84 -9.61 42.30 29.48
C ASP A 84 -11.03 42.46 28.91
N GLU A 85 -12.01 41.71 29.42
CA GLU A 85 -13.39 42.20 29.60
C GLU A 85 -14.21 41.23 30.45
N ASN A 86 -14.13 41.42 31.76
CA ASN A 86 -15.17 40.98 32.69
C ASN A 86 -16.50 41.64 32.32
N ARG A 87 -17.49 40.86 31.87
CA ARG A 87 -18.89 41.28 31.89
C ARG A 87 -19.77 40.24 32.54
N ALA A 88 -20.11 40.54 33.79
CA ALA A 88 -21.16 39.91 34.57
C ALA A 88 -22.51 39.93 33.82
N GLY A 89 -23.30 38.88 34.01
CA GLY A 89 -24.68 38.80 33.51
C GLY A 89 -25.39 37.57 34.06
N SER A 90 -26.01 37.73 35.23
CA SER A 90 -26.94 36.80 35.87
C SER A 90 -28.24 36.62 35.06
N GLY A 91 -28.91 35.48 35.23
CA GLY A 91 -30.30 35.21 34.80
C GLY A 91 -30.42 33.77 34.30
N GLU A 92 -30.79 32.76 35.10
CA GLU A 92 -32.12 32.49 35.68
C GLU A 92 -33.23 32.25 34.62
N ASP A 93 -33.87 31.08 34.77
CA ASP A 93 -35.23 30.69 34.36
C ASP A 93 -35.56 30.36 32.88
N ALA A 94 -35.77 29.06 32.62
CA ALA A 94 -37.09 28.43 32.31
C ALA A 94 -36.95 27.16 31.44
#